data_AF-A0AAD7MXQ3-F1
#
_entry.id   AF-A0AAD7MXQ3-F1
#
_cell.length_a   1.000
_cell.length_b   1.000
_cell.length_c   1.000
_cell.angle_alpha   90.00
_cell.angle_beta   90.00
_cell.angle_gamma   90.00
#
_symmetry.space_group_name_H-M   'P 1'
#
loop_
_entity.id
_entity.type
_entity.pdbx_description
1 polymer ?
#
loop_
_entity_poly.entity_id
_entity_poly.type
_entity_poly.pdbx_seq_one_letter_code
_entity_poly.pdbx_strand_id
1 'polypeptide(L)'
;MTLSLSTLPADILLEVVNFLHLPDPLSLLSTCSYTYRLSNERSFWLSVLETTRRKSPIACPRHTDLSQYTLDTLKDLAISWLKLQTNWSRPFPRLAHPVTSTALPEDVDIVFVVPGTDILLLSTARTVLCWDVKLNEPFPLPAIEIDGPVADVSAPSEAPGITCVAFLVQTNDIMGRRHVLTITHEARKAVSFTGIYSEFSCPSGPHYKSVFLTEDVVGTAAVVHGRRDCTFTVGAVTGSDDQPDSTSVLKLPHNFSYKREIIVSVAYKGHLYHLIEDGHSVQIQHIARNSLLSGECEQAGLYSSDVLPAVVYDPFFYSSFCMIPSTPQYGVGAMFARRTDTDLAISFVPATLTDAVDDGLSSPLTFGAPSVSKIIQGKELSMWLDHSGFNAALVVESATAINLLLLRYHPDTNRISQHTLEVPGSIDLDAPNAVCVDDTAGAVHLVDKQGVLWTLRYV
;
A
#
# COMPACT_ATOMS: atom_id res chain seq x y z
N MET A 1 -25.43 -41.77 -14.55
CA MET A 1 -25.43 -40.69 -15.56
C MET A 1 -24.22 -39.82 -15.30
N THR A 2 -23.32 -39.66 -16.26
CA THR A 2 -22.19 -38.73 -16.18
C THR A 2 -22.59 -37.42 -16.84
N LEU A 3 -22.67 -36.34 -16.06
CA LEU A 3 -22.87 -35.00 -16.60
C LEU A 3 -21.54 -34.53 -17.22
N SER A 4 -21.57 -34.11 -18.49
CA SER A 4 -20.42 -33.52 -19.16
C SER A 4 -20.48 -32.00 -19.09
N LEU A 5 -19.37 -31.33 -18.75
CA LEU A 5 -19.28 -29.86 -18.77
C LEU A 5 -19.69 -29.27 -20.12
N SER A 6 -19.42 -29.96 -21.23
CA SER A 6 -19.81 -29.52 -22.58
C SER A 6 -21.32 -29.51 -22.84
N THR A 7 -22.11 -30.15 -21.97
CA THR A 7 -23.58 -30.17 -22.07
C THR A 7 -24.24 -29.07 -21.24
N LEU A 8 -23.47 -28.34 -20.44
CA LEU A 8 -23.98 -27.24 -19.63
C LEU A 8 -24.20 -25.99 -20.49
N PRO A 9 -25.28 -25.24 -20.23
CA PRO A 9 -25.47 -23.89 -20.76
C PRO A 9 -24.28 -22.96 -20.45
N ALA A 10 -24.03 -21.99 -21.32
CA ALA A 10 -22.86 -21.10 -21.22
C ALA A 10 -22.86 -20.22 -19.95
N ASP A 11 -24.04 -19.76 -19.52
CA ASP A 11 -24.26 -19.04 -18.27
C ASP A 11 -23.89 -19.88 -17.04
N ILE A 12 -24.24 -21.17 -17.02
CA ILE A 12 -23.84 -22.09 -15.94
C ILE A 12 -22.32 -22.31 -15.93
N LEU A 13 -21.70 -22.39 -17.11
CA LEU A 13 -20.23 -22.50 -17.21
C LEU A 13 -19.53 -21.23 -16.73
N LEU A 14 -20.06 -20.05 -17.05
CA LEU A 14 -19.58 -18.77 -16.53
C LEU A 14 -19.70 -18.73 -15.00
N GLU A 15 -20.81 -19.22 -14.45
CA GLU A 15 -20.99 -19.29 -13.00
C GLU A 15 -20.01 -20.25 -12.33
N VAL A 16 -19.75 -21.42 -12.92
CA VAL A 16 -18.71 -22.36 -12.43
C VAL A 16 -17.34 -21.69 -12.40
N VAL A 17 -17.02 -20.92 -13.44
CA VAL A 17 -15.74 -20.22 -13.57
C VAL A 17 -15.55 -19.16 -12.47
N ASN A 18 -16.61 -18.60 -11.90
CA ASN A 18 -16.53 -17.66 -10.77
C ASN A 18 -16.01 -18.30 -9.46
N PHE A 19 -16.02 -19.63 -9.37
CA PHE A 19 -15.46 -20.35 -8.22
C PHE A 19 -13.99 -20.73 -8.41
N LEU A 20 -13.42 -20.48 -9.58
CA LEU A 20 -12.06 -20.86 -9.94
C LEU A 20 -11.07 -19.69 -9.79
N HIS A 21 -9.80 -20.01 -9.57
CA HIS A 21 -8.73 -19.01 -9.63
C HIS A 21 -8.22 -18.89 -11.07
N LEU A 22 -7.78 -17.71 -11.53
CA LEU A 22 -7.42 -17.44 -12.93
C LEU A 22 -6.60 -18.54 -13.67
N PRO A 23 -5.66 -19.29 -13.06
CA PRO A 23 -5.00 -20.41 -13.74
C PRO A 23 -5.93 -21.55 -14.18
N ASP A 24 -7.00 -21.82 -13.44
CA ASP A 24 -7.90 -22.95 -13.71
C ASP A 24 -8.83 -22.69 -14.91
N PRO A 25 -9.48 -21.50 -15.06
CA PRO A 25 -10.20 -21.16 -16.27
C PRO A 25 -9.32 -21.22 -17.52
N LEU A 26 -8.07 -20.77 -17.44
CA LEU A 26 -7.13 -20.89 -18.57
C LEU A 26 -6.83 -22.36 -18.91
N SER A 27 -6.66 -23.20 -17.90
CA SER A 27 -6.51 -24.65 -18.08
C SER A 27 -7.77 -25.24 -18.71
N LEU A 28 -8.97 -24.83 -18.28
CA LEU A 28 -10.25 -25.24 -18.86
C LEU A 28 -10.37 -24.85 -20.34
N LEU A 29 -9.97 -23.64 -20.72
CA LEU A 29 -9.95 -23.18 -22.11
C LEU A 29 -9.05 -24.05 -22.99
N SER A 30 -8.01 -24.68 -22.43
CA SER A 30 -7.09 -25.56 -23.16
C SER A 30 -7.60 -27.00 -23.36
N THR A 31 -8.72 -27.38 -22.75
CA THR A 31 -9.20 -28.78 -22.74
C THR A 31 -9.88 -29.22 -24.03
N CYS A 32 -10.73 -28.39 -24.64
CA CYS A 32 -11.46 -28.74 -25.86
C CYS A 32 -11.90 -27.51 -26.66
N SER A 33 -12.29 -27.69 -27.92
CA SER A 33 -12.73 -26.58 -28.79
C SER A 33 -13.98 -25.86 -28.29
N TYR A 34 -14.87 -26.55 -27.57
CA TYR A 34 -16.07 -25.94 -26.99
C TYR A 34 -15.71 -24.95 -25.87
N THR A 35 -14.89 -25.36 -24.90
CA THR A 35 -14.45 -24.46 -23.83
C THR A 35 -13.53 -23.37 -24.37
N TYR A 36 -12.66 -23.68 -25.34
CA TYR A 36 -11.82 -22.68 -25.99
C TYR A 36 -12.64 -21.52 -26.61
N ARG A 37 -13.86 -21.76 -27.12
CA ARG A 37 -14.73 -20.69 -27.64
C ARG A 37 -15.10 -19.66 -26.58
N LEU A 38 -15.18 -20.04 -25.31
CA LEU A 38 -15.42 -19.10 -24.20
C LEU A 38 -14.30 -18.04 -24.10
N SER A 39 -13.09 -18.35 -24.58
CA SER A 39 -11.99 -17.37 -24.63
C SER A 39 -12.27 -16.20 -25.58
N ASN A 40 -13.26 -16.31 -26.48
CA ASN A 40 -13.68 -15.22 -27.36
C ASN A 40 -14.86 -14.42 -26.78
N GLU A 41 -15.42 -14.86 -25.66
CA GLU A 41 -16.51 -14.17 -24.98
C GLU A 41 -15.95 -13.14 -24.00
N ARG A 42 -16.33 -11.87 -24.15
CA ARG A 42 -15.90 -10.79 -23.25
C ARG A 42 -16.39 -10.99 -21.83
N SER A 43 -17.62 -11.47 -21.67
CA SER A 43 -18.24 -11.75 -20.36
C SER A 43 -17.44 -12.77 -19.56
N PHE A 44 -16.84 -13.78 -20.21
CA PHE A 44 -15.96 -14.75 -19.57
C PHE A 44 -14.78 -14.05 -18.88
N TRP A 45 -14.04 -13.22 -19.61
CA TRP A 45 -12.86 -12.55 -19.06
C TRP A 45 -13.20 -11.53 -17.98
N LEU A 46 -14.31 -10.79 -18.14
CA LEU A 46 -14.82 -9.89 -17.11
C LEU A 46 -15.08 -10.65 -15.80
N SER A 47 -15.83 -11.75 -15.88
CA SER A 47 -16.19 -12.57 -14.71
C SER A 47 -14.95 -13.13 -13.99
N VAL A 48 -14.00 -13.67 -14.76
CA VAL A 48 -12.76 -14.23 -14.23
C VAL A 48 -11.89 -13.14 -13.59
N LEU A 49 -11.70 -12.01 -14.26
CA LEU A 49 -10.84 -10.93 -13.76
C LEU A 49 -11.47 -10.21 -12.57
N GLU A 50 -12.78 -10.03 -12.52
CA GLU A 50 -13.46 -9.48 -11.35
C GLU A 50 -13.31 -10.41 -10.14
N THR A 51 -13.51 -11.71 -10.33
CA THR A 51 -13.29 -12.72 -9.28
C THR A 51 -11.83 -12.70 -8.81
N THR A 52 -10.88 -12.62 -9.74
CA THR A 52 -9.45 -12.56 -9.44
C THR A 52 -9.10 -11.27 -8.69
N ARG A 53 -9.63 -10.13 -9.14
CA ARG A 53 -9.45 -8.80 -8.53
C ARG A 53 -9.99 -8.73 -7.11
N ARG A 54 -11.00 -9.52 -6.73
CA ARG A 54 -11.48 -9.57 -5.34
C ARG A 54 -10.51 -10.26 -4.40
N LYS A 55 -9.72 -11.23 -4.90
CA LYS A 55 -8.78 -12.04 -4.12
C LYS A 55 -7.35 -11.53 -4.18
N SER A 56 -6.98 -10.89 -5.29
CA SER A 56 -5.61 -10.48 -5.55
C SER A 56 -5.55 -9.24 -6.45
N PRO A 57 -4.51 -8.42 -6.30
CA PRO A 57 -4.23 -7.31 -7.21
C PRO A 57 -4.05 -7.81 -8.65
N ILE A 58 -4.58 -7.04 -9.60
CA ILE A 58 -4.40 -7.24 -11.05
C ILE A 58 -3.75 -5.98 -11.63
N ALA A 59 -3.20 -6.05 -12.85
CA ALA A 59 -2.45 -4.99 -13.52
C ALA A 59 -3.31 -3.77 -13.96
N CYS A 60 -4.19 -3.27 -13.11
CA CYS A 60 -4.95 -2.05 -13.31
C CYS A 60 -5.41 -1.46 -11.96
N PRO A 61 -5.70 -0.15 -11.89
CA PRO A 61 -6.24 0.48 -10.68
C PRO A 61 -7.50 -0.23 -10.19
N ARG A 62 -7.67 -0.35 -8.87
CA ARG A 62 -8.72 -1.14 -8.23
C ARG A 62 -10.13 -0.79 -8.71
N HIS A 63 -10.42 0.50 -8.79
CA HIS A 63 -11.75 1.03 -9.10
C HIS A 63 -12.01 1.20 -10.60
N THR A 64 -11.10 0.71 -11.46
CA THR A 64 -11.31 0.74 -12.90
C THR A 64 -12.52 -0.12 -13.28
N ASP A 65 -13.41 0.42 -14.09
CA ASP A 65 -14.51 -0.34 -14.68
C ASP A 65 -13.97 -1.25 -15.80
N LEU A 66 -13.78 -2.52 -15.49
CA LEU A 66 -13.31 -3.52 -16.46
C LEU A 66 -14.27 -3.68 -17.64
N SER A 67 -15.56 -3.34 -17.47
CA SER A 67 -16.58 -3.38 -18.52
C SER A 67 -16.41 -2.30 -19.59
N GLN A 68 -15.39 -1.44 -19.46
CA GLN A 68 -14.97 -0.48 -20.49
C GLN A 68 -13.82 -1.03 -21.34
N TYR A 69 -13.13 -2.08 -20.90
CA TYR A 69 -11.98 -2.66 -21.61
C TYR A 69 -12.38 -3.58 -22.76
N THR A 70 -11.60 -3.51 -23.84
CA THR A 70 -11.78 -4.41 -24.98
C THR A 70 -11.45 -5.85 -24.58
N LEU A 71 -11.92 -6.83 -25.36
CA LEU A 71 -11.59 -8.23 -25.14
C LEU A 71 -10.07 -8.47 -25.08
N ASP A 72 -9.32 -7.82 -25.96
CA ASP A 72 -7.86 -7.97 -26.03
C ASP A 72 -7.20 -7.40 -24.78
N THR A 73 -7.62 -6.21 -24.31
CA THR A 73 -7.12 -5.65 -23.06
C THR A 73 -7.41 -6.54 -21.85
N LEU A 74 -8.60 -7.15 -21.78
CA LEU A 74 -8.92 -8.10 -20.71
C LEU A 74 -8.02 -9.36 -20.78
N LYS A 75 -7.79 -9.90 -21.98
CA LYS A 75 -6.85 -11.01 -22.18
C LYS A 75 -5.43 -10.64 -21.73
N ASP A 76 -4.97 -9.45 -22.10
CA ASP A 76 -3.65 -8.95 -21.73
C ASP A 76 -3.49 -8.81 -20.22
N LEU A 77 -4.52 -8.32 -19.51
CA LEU A 77 -4.51 -8.26 -18.04
C LEU A 77 -4.40 -9.65 -17.42
N ALA A 78 -5.17 -10.61 -17.91
CA ALA A 78 -5.13 -11.99 -17.42
C ALA A 78 -3.76 -12.64 -17.67
N ILE A 79 -3.19 -12.45 -18.86
CA ILE A 79 -1.86 -12.96 -19.22
C ILE A 79 -0.78 -12.30 -18.36
N SER A 80 -0.84 -10.98 -18.17
CA SER A 80 0.11 -10.23 -17.33
C SER A 80 0.08 -10.73 -15.89
N TRP A 81 -1.11 -10.92 -15.33
CA TRP A 81 -1.26 -11.49 -13.99
C TRP A 81 -0.70 -12.91 -13.91
N LEU A 82 -0.95 -13.76 -14.92
CA LEU A 82 -0.41 -15.13 -14.92
C LEU A 82 1.12 -15.13 -14.99
N LYS A 83 1.72 -14.27 -15.81
CA LYS A 83 3.18 -14.10 -15.90
C LYS A 83 3.75 -13.68 -14.55
N LEU A 84 3.12 -12.71 -13.89
CA LEU A 84 3.46 -12.27 -12.54
C LEU A 84 3.45 -13.43 -11.54
N GLN A 85 2.33 -14.15 -11.44
CA GLN A 85 2.22 -15.28 -10.52
C GLN A 85 3.21 -16.39 -10.83
N THR A 86 3.42 -16.69 -12.11
CA THR A 86 4.41 -17.67 -12.55
C THR A 86 5.81 -17.25 -12.12
N ASN A 87 6.17 -15.98 -12.28
CA ASN A 87 7.50 -15.51 -11.88
C ASN A 87 7.69 -15.53 -10.36
N TRP A 88 6.67 -15.13 -9.58
CA TRP A 88 6.68 -15.24 -8.11
C TRP A 88 6.74 -16.67 -7.59
N SER A 89 6.16 -17.63 -8.31
CA SER A 89 6.22 -19.05 -7.93
C SER A 89 7.61 -19.67 -8.11
N ARG A 90 8.52 -18.98 -8.81
CA ARG A 90 9.90 -19.45 -8.97
C ARG A 90 10.67 -19.24 -7.67
N PRO A 91 11.62 -20.15 -7.34
CA PRO A 91 12.54 -19.91 -6.23
C PRO A 91 13.32 -18.60 -6.39
N PHE A 92 13.65 -18.25 -7.63
CA PHE A 92 14.37 -17.04 -8.03
C PHE A 92 13.57 -16.29 -9.12
N PRO A 93 12.72 -15.32 -8.76
CA PRO A 93 12.06 -14.43 -9.72
C PRO A 93 13.11 -13.74 -10.59
N ARG A 94 12.84 -13.67 -11.90
CA ARG A 94 13.77 -13.08 -12.87
C ARG A 94 13.21 -11.77 -13.40
N LEU A 95 14.12 -10.86 -13.74
CA LEU A 95 13.77 -9.69 -14.54
C LEU A 95 13.25 -10.16 -15.90
N ALA A 96 12.09 -9.62 -16.31
CA ALA A 96 11.46 -9.95 -17.57
C ALA A 96 11.95 -9.04 -18.70
N HIS A 97 12.41 -7.83 -18.34
CA HIS A 97 12.85 -6.79 -19.27
C HIS A 97 14.22 -6.24 -18.87
N PRO A 98 14.96 -5.63 -19.82
CA PRO A 98 16.14 -4.85 -19.50
C PRO A 98 15.81 -3.78 -18.46
N VAL A 99 16.72 -3.55 -17.52
CA VAL A 99 16.58 -2.46 -16.56
C VAL A 99 16.63 -1.14 -17.31
N THR A 100 15.71 -0.25 -16.98
CA THR A 100 15.69 1.12 -17.50
C THR A 100 16.18 2.08 -16.42
N SER A 101 16.87 3.14 -16.83
CA SER A 101 17.38 4.17 -15.94
C SER A 101 17.10 5.56 -16.50
N THR A 102 16.78 6.48 -15.59
CA THR A 102 16.55 7.88 -15.92
C THR A 102 17.14 8.77 -14.86
N ALA A 103 17.94 9.75 -15.27
CA ALA A 103 18.45 10.77 -14.36
C ALA A 103 17.29 11.67 -13.91
N LEU A 104 17.09 11.76 -12.60
CA LEU A 104 16.15 12.66 -11.96
C LEU A 104 16.87 13.93 -11.48
N PRO A 105 16.13 14.97 -11.06
CA PRO A 105 16.70 16.02 -10.23
C PRO A 105 17.39 15.44 -8.98
N GLU A 106 18.35 16.18 -8.41
CA GLU A 106 19.05 15.76 -7.18
C GLU A 106 18.06 15.65 -6.00
N ASP A 107 18.38 14.75 -5.05
CA ASP A 107 17.64 14.52 -3.81
C ASP A 107 16.14 14.21 -3.99
N VAL A 108 15.84 13.28 -4.91
CA VAL A 108 14.47 12.80 -5.14
C VAL A 108 14.16 11.56 -4.31
N ASP A 109 12.96 11.56 -3.72
CA ASP A 109 12.33 10.42 -3.05
C ASP A 109 11.03 10.00 -3.78
N ILE A 110 10.64 8.73 -3.63
CA ILE A 110 9.39 8.20 -4.16
C ILE A 110 8.31 8.35 -3.09
N VAL A 111 7.34 9.22 -3.34
CA VAL A 111 6.22 9.46 -2.42
C VAL A 111 5.17 8.37 -2.57
N PHE A 112 4.87 7.97 -3.81
CA PHE A 112 3.73 7.11 -4.10
C PHE A 112 3.80 6.54 -5.50
N VAL A 113 3.22 5.35 -5.70
CA VAL A 113 3.01 4.73 -7.01
C VAL A 113 1.52 4.58 -7.24
N VAL A 114 0.98 5.06 -8.37
CA VAL A 114 -0.43 4.82 -8.69
C VAL A 114 -0.59 3.39 -9.21
N PRO A 115 -1.25 2.47 -8.46
CA PRO A 115 -1.27 1.04 -8.80
C PRO A 115 -1.81 0.78 -10.19
N GLY A 116 -1.07 0.00 -10.98
CA GLY A 116 -1.51 -0.50 -12.27
C GLY A 116 -1.40 0.53 -13.39
N THR A 117 -0.63 1.59 -13.15
CA THR A 117 -0.36 2.67 -14.09
C THR A 117 1.15 2.87 -14.26
N ASP A 118 1.56 3.77 -15.15
CA ASP A 118 2.97 4.17 -15.29
C ASP A 118 3.27 5.47 -14.53
N ILE A 119 2.47 5.82 -13.49
CA ILE A 119 2.54 7.10 -12.78
C ILE A 119 3.26 6.94 -11.43
N LEU A 120 4.34 7.71 -11.23
CA LEU A 120 5.00 7.89 -9.93
C LEU A 120 4.81 9.32 -9.42
N LEU A 121 4.67 9.45 -8.10
CA LEU A 121 4.85 10.73 -7.42
C LEU A 121 6.26 10.79 -6.84
N LEU A 122 6.99 11.81 -7.27
CA LEU A 122 8.36 12.05 -6.84
C LEU A 122 8.41 13.34 -6.03
N SER A 123 9.09 13.32 -4.89
CA SER A 123 9.34 14.52 -4.08
C SER A 123 10.79 14.93 -4.20
N THR A 124 11.04 16.22 -4.38
CA THR A 124 12.32 16.86 -4.07
C THR A 124 12.20 17.56 -2.72
N ALA A 125 13.22 18.32 -2.30
CA ALA A 125 13.12 19.20 -1.13
C ALA A 125 12.11 20.35 -1.29
N ARG A 126 11.65 20.65 -2.51
CA ARG A 126 10.83 21.85 -2.80
C ARG A 126 9.57 21.59 -3.60
N THR A 127 9.45 20.43 -4.24
CA THR A 127 8.31 20.15 -5.12
C THR A 127 7.93 18.69 -5.08
N VAL A 128 6.64 18.39 -5.23
CA VAL A 128 6.15 17.08 -5.65
C VAL A 128 5.73 17.14 -7.11
N LEU A 129 6.18 16.19 -7.92
CA LEU A 129 5.86 16.10 -9.34
C LEU A 129 5.32 14.73 -9.71
N CYS A 130 4.56 14.71 -10.80
CA CYS A 130 3.99 13.51 -11.39
C CYS A 130 4.90 13.05 -12.54
N TRP A 131 5.36 11.80 -12.50
CA TRP A 131 6.35 11.25 -13.43
C TRP A 131 5.78 10.07 -14.24
N ASP A 132 6.02 10.07 -15.56
CA ASP A 132 5.66 8.97 -16.46
C ASP A 132 6.87 8.01 -16.59
N VAL A 133 6.75 6.83 -15.96
CA VAL A 133 7.81 5.80 -15.97
C VAL A 133 8.04 5.24 -17.37
N LYS A 134 6.99 5.18 -18.19
CA LYS A 134 7.08 4.60 -19.54
C LYS A 134 7.79 5.54 -20.50
N LEU A 135 7.49 6.84 -20.40
CA LEU A 135 8.11 7.86 -21.23
C LEU A 135 9.43 8.39 -20.65
N ASN A 136 9.72 8.10 -19.38
CA ASN A 136 10.90 8.58 -18.66
C ASN A 136 10.98 10.12 -18.64
N GLU A 137 9.84 10.76 -18.43
CA GLU A 137 9.72 12.22 -18.37
C GLU A 137 8.65 12.64 -17.35
N PRO A 138 8.72 13.86 -16.80
CA PRO A 138 7.62 14.37 -15.98
C PRO A 138 6.38 14.56 -16.86
N PHE A 139 5.20 14.28 -16.31
CA PHE A 139 3.97 14.67 -16.99
C PHE A 139 3.97 16.19 -17.21
N PRO A 140 3.35 16.70 -18.29
CA PRO A 140 3.26 18.14 -18.57
C PRO A 140 2.22 18.81 -17.67
N LEU A 141 2.36 18.60 -16.36
CA LEU A 141 1.50 19.08 -15.29
C LEU A 141 2.35 19.90 -14.32
N PRO A 142 1.82 20.98 -13.73
CA PRO A 142 2.57 21.80 -12.79
C PRO A 142 2.98 20.99 -11.56
N ALA A 143 4.23 21.12 -11.14
CA ALA A 143 4.67 20.58 -9.87
C ALA A 143 4.01 21.33 -8.70
N ILE A 144 3.81 20.63 -7.58
CA ILE A 144 3.25 21.20 -6.35
C ILE A 144 4.39 21.64 -5.45
N GLU A 145 4.46 22.92 -5.13
CA GLU A 145 5.49 23.46 -4.22
C GLU A 145 5.27 22.97 -2.78
N ILE A 146 6.37 22.61 -2.13
CA ILE A 146 6.45 22.17 -0.73
C ILE A 146 7.67 22.82 -0.06
N ASP A 147 7.63 22.97 1.26
CA ASP A 147 8.67 23.69 2.03
C ASP A 147 9.53 22.74 2.89
N GLY A 148 9.85 21.56 2.37
CA GLY A 148 10.68 20.59 3.07
C GLY A 148 10.49 19.15 2.57
N PRO A 149 11.18 18.18 3.18
CA PRO A 149 11.03 16.77 2.84
C PRO A 149 9.66 16.23 3.27
N VAL A 150 9.19 15.24 2.51
CA VAL A 150 8.01 14.45 2.89
C VAL A 150 8.37 13.58 4.09
N ALA A 151 7.58 13.70 5.16
CA ALA A 151 7.82 13.01 6.44
C ALA A 151 6.92 11.79 6.63
N ASP A 152 5.72 11.80 6.05
CA ASP A 152 4.79 10.69 6.07
C ASP A 152 3.84 10.75 4.88
N VAL A 153 3.31 9.61 4.46
CA VAL A 153 2.39 9.46 3.33
C VAL A 153 1.21 8.58 3.75
N SER A 154 0.00 9.04 3.49
CA SER A 154 -1.20 8.30 3.80
C SER A 154 -1.38 7.12 2.84
N ALA A 155 -2.15 6.12 3.27
CA ALA A 155 -2.79 5.21 2.31
C ALA A 155 -3.62 6.03 1.29
N PRO A 156 -3.60 5.67 0.00
CA PRO A 156 -4.39 6.36 -1.01
C PRO A 156 -5.89 6.15 -0.80
N SER A 157 -6.67 7.17 -1.15
CA SER A 157 -8.10 7.04 -1.43
C SER A 157 -8.26 6.93 -2.94
N GLU A 158 -8.93 5.88 -3.41
CA GLU A 158 -9.10 5.60 -4.83
C GLU A 158 -10.58 5.62 -5.22
N ALA A 159 -10.88 6.24 -6.36
CA ALA A 159 -12.16 6.20 -7.04
C ALA A 159 -11.93 5.90 -8.53
N PRO A 160 -12.97 5.60 -9.33
CA PRO A 160 -12.80 5.35 -10.76
C PRO A 160 -12.10 6.54 -11.45
N GLY A 161 -10.88 6.30 -11.97
CA GLY A 161 -10.06 7.31 -12.65
C GLY A 161 -9.45 8.39 -11.74
N ILE A 162 -9.54 8.26 -10.42
CA ILE A 162 -9.03 9.25 -9.48
C ILE A 162 -8.26 8.54 -8.35
N THR A 163 -7.06 9.02 -8.06
CA THR A 163 -6.27 8.58 -6.92
C THR A 163 -5.87 9.81 -6.11
N CYS A 164 -6.23 9.80 -4.83
CA CYS A 164 -5.89 10.84 -3.88
C CYS A 164 -4.89 10.31 -2.85
N VAL A 165 -3.87 11.11 -2.53
CA VAL A 165 -2.85 10.78 -1.51
C VAL A 165 -2.62 12.01 -0.66
N ALA A 166 -2.55 11.83 0.65
CA ALA A 166 -2.13 12.90 1.56
C ALA A 166 -0.71 12.65 2.05
N PHE A 167 0.05 13.71 2.27
CA PHE A 167 1.40 13.59 2.83
C PHE A 167 1.70 14.75 3.78
N LEU A 168 2.63 14.51 4.71
CA LEU A 168 3.14 15.53 5.62
C LEU A 168 4.46 16.07 5.11
N VAL A 169 4.65 17.38 5.18
CA VAL A 169 5.93 18.03 4.91
C VAL A 169 6.53 18.48 6.24
N GLN A 170 7.77 18.08 6.49
CA GLN A 170 8.53 18.58 7.62
C GLN A 170 9.04 19.97 7.31
N THR A 171 8.49 20.98 7.97
CA THR A 171 9.03 22.33 7.92
C THR A 171 10.01 22.54 9.08
N ASN A 172 10.86 23.56 8.98
CA ASN A 172 11.78 23.94 10.06
C ASN A 172 11.08 24.55 11.29
N ASP A 173 9.79 24.84 11.19
CA ASP A 173 9.00 25.48 12.25
C ASP A 173 8.20 24.45 13.07
N ILE A 174 7.59 24.89 14.17
CA ILE A 174 6.63 24.11 14.97
C ILE A 174 5.39 23.73 14.13
N MET A 175 5.14 24.46 13.04
CA MET A 175 4.05 24.22 12.10
C MET A 175 4.38 23.09 11.12
N GLY A 176 3.50 22.10 11.03
CA GLY A 176 3.54 21.15 9.92
C GLY A 176 2.63 21.64 8.78
N ARG A 177 2.96 21.24 7.55
CA ARG A 177 2.00 21.34 6.44
C ARG A 177 1.55 19.97 6.02
N ARG A 178 0.24 19.84 5.84
CA ARG A 178 -0.41 18.68 5.27
C ARG A 178 -0.80 19.03 3.85
N HIS A 179 -0.42 18.19 2.91
CA HIS A 179 -0.82 18.31 1.52
C HIS A 179 -1.75 17.16 1.17
N VAL A 180 -2.77 17.43 0.35
CA VAL A 180 -3.60 16.42 -0.30
C VAL A 180 -3.45 16.60 -1.79
N LEU A 181 -2.99 15.56 -2.47
CA LEU A 181 -2.86 15.50 -3.90
C LEU A 181 -3.98 14.68 -4.49
N THR A 182 -4.51 15.16 -5.60
CA THR A 182 -5.46 14.43 -6.43
C THR A 182 -4.85 14.25 -7.80
N ILE A 183 -4.75 13.00 -8.23
CA ILE A 183 -4.32 12.59 -9.55
C ILE A 183 -5.55 12.05 -10.27
N THR A 184 -5.98 12.71 -11.33
CA THR A 184 -6.95 12.12 -12.26
C THR A 184 -6.18 11.38 -13.33
N HIS A 185 -6.54 10.13 -13.62
CA HIS A 185 -5.88 9.31 -14.62
C HIS A 185 -6.87 8.61 -15.54
N GLU A 186 -6.47 8.48 -16.80
CA GLU A 186 -7.21 7.78 -17.85
C GLU A 186 -6.23 6.93 -18.65
N ALA A 187 -6.62 5.70 -18.98
CA ALA A 187 -5.79 4.78 -19.76
C ALA A 187 -4.34 4.67 -19.23
N ARG A 188 -4.18 4.64 -17.90
CA ARG A 188 -2.89 4.56 -17.17
C ARG A 188 -2.00 5.81 -17.26
N LYS A 189 -2.52 6.95 -17.69
CA LYS A 189 -1.80 8.23 -17.77
C LYS A 189 -2.43 9.28 -16.87
N ALA A 190 -1.61 10.13 -16.27
CA ALA A 190 -2.12 11.28 -15.53
C ALA A 190 -2.73 12.30 -16.51
N VAL A 191 -3.95 12.73 -16.23
CA VAL A 191 -4.71 13.74 -16.98
C VAL A 191 -4.73 15.07 -16.22
N SER A 192 -4.80 15.01 -14.90
CA SER A 192 -4.66 16.19 -14.03
C SER A 192 -3.90 15.84 -12.76
N PHE A 193 -3.25 16.85 -12.20
CA PHE A 193 -2.52 16.77 -10.95
C PHE A 193 -2.74 18.07 -10.19
N THR A 194 -3.46 17.99 -9.08
CA THR A 194 -3.83 19.14 -8.25
C THR A 194 -3.47 18.87 -6.80
N GLY A 195 -3.02 19.89 -6.09
CA GLY A 195 -2.69 19.80 -4.68
C GLY A 195 -3.36 20.93 -3.90
N ILE A 196 -3.96 20.57 -2.77
CA ILE A 196 -4.38 21.52 -1.74
C ILE A 196 -3.52 21.30 -0.51
N TYR A 197 -3.30 22.35 0.28
CA TYR A 197 -2.59 22.22 1.54
C TYR A 197 -3.32 22.94 2.66
N SER A 198 -3.04 22.50 3.88
CA SER A 198 -3.52 23.14 5.09
C SER A 198 -2.42 23.11 6.12
N GLU A 199 -2.21 24.25 6.77
CA GLU A 199 -1.30 24.32 7.90
C GLU A 199 -1.93 23.67 9.13
N PHE A 200 -1.10 23.00 9.94
CA PHE A 200 -1.53 22.51 11.23
C PHE A 200 -0.47 22.81 12.29
N SER A 201 -0.92 23.33 13.42
CA SER A 201 -0.06 23.51 14.57
C SER A 201 0.10 22.18 15.28
N CYS A 202 1.30 21.64 15.26
CA CYS A 202 1.63 20.53 16.15
C CYS A 202 2.18 21.09 17.46
N PRO A 203 1.75 20.61 18.63
CA PRO A 203 2.43 20.98 19.88
C PRO A 203 3.92 20.65 19.75
N SER A 204 4.79 21.55 20.19
CA SER A 204 6.25 21.34 20.14
C SER A 204 6.64 20.03 20.84
N GLY A 205 7.44 19.19 20.16
CA GLY A 205 7.92 17.90 20.68
C GLY A 205 7.01 16.68 20.48
N PRO A 206 6.34 16.49 19.33
CA PRO A 206 5.71 15.23 19.04
C PRO A 206 6.78 14.17 18.74
N HIS A 207 6.65 12.98 19.31
CA HIS A 207 7.53 11.85 18.97
C HIS A 207 7.07 11.13 17.71
N TYR A 208 5.79 11.26 17.38
CA TYR A 208 5.15 10.58 16.28
C TYR A 208 4.19 11.53 15.57
N LYS A 209 4.28 11.57 14.24
CA LYS A 209 3.36 12.28 13.35
C LYS A 209 2.98 11.34 12.23
N SER A 210 1.71 11.29 11.89
CA SER A 210 1.26 10.61 10.69
C SER A 210 0.05 11.28 10.07
N VAL A 211 -0.13 11.09 8.77
CA VAL A 211 -1.28 11.55 8.00
C VAL A 211 -2.10 10.37 7.53
N PHE A 212 -3.41 10.54 7.58
CA PHE A 212 -4.35 9.59 7.04
C PHE A 212 -5.34 10.32 6.13
N LEU A 213 -5.83 9.59 5.13
CA LEU A 213 -6.79 10.07 4.15
C LEU A 213 -7.92 9.05 4.02
N THR A 214 -9.14 9.55 3.94
CA THR A 214 -10.36 8.81 3.63
C THR A 214 -11.10 9.52 2.50
N GLU A 215 -12.22 8.96 2.07
CA GLU A 215 -13.08 9.61 1.07
C GLU A 215 -13.58 10.99 1.52
N ASP A 216 -13.75 11.22 2.83
CA ASP A 216 -14.35 12.46 3.36
C ASP A 216 -13.38 13.32 4.20
N VAL A 217 -12.27 12.74 4.66
CA VAL A 217 -11.46 13.32 5.73
C VAL A 217 -9.98 13.16 5.43
N VAL A 218 -9.22 14.19 5.77
CA VAL A 218 -7.77 14.10 5.87
C VAL A 218 -7.39 14.55 7.27
N GLY A 219 -6.62 13.75 7.98
CA GLY A 219 -6.26 14.03 9.35
C GLY A 219 -4.79 13.82 9.60
N THR A 220 -4.32 14.42 10.70
CA THR A 220 -3.00 14.17 11.24
C THR A 220 -3.15 13.59 12.64
N ALA A 221 -2.44 12.50 12.89
CA ALA A 221 -2.27 11.93 14.21
C ALA A 221 -0.93 12.41 14.78
N ALA A 222 -0.94 12.99 15.98
CA ALA A 222 0.28 13.41 16.66
C ALA A 222 0.28 12.98 18.13
N VAL A 223 1.38 12.37 18.57
CA VAL A 223 1.59 11.98 19.97
C VAL A 223 2.61 12.91 20.62
N VAL A 224 2.21 13.59 21.70
CA VAL A 224 3.06 14.52 22.44
C VAL A 224 3.52 13.86 23.74
N HIS A 225 4.84 13.81 23.97
CA HIS A 225 5.39 13.22 25.20
C HIS A 225 4.92 13.95 26.45
N GLY A 226 4.79 13.22 27.55
CA GLY A 226 4.62 13.80 28.88
C GLY A 226 3.18 14.20 29.24
N ARG A 227 2.22 14.21 28.30
CA ARG A 227 0.81 14.52 28.61
C ARG A 227 -0.13 13.33 28.74
N ARG A 228 0.32 12.09 28.49
CA ARG A 228 -0.55 10.89 28.44
C ARG A 228 -1.79 11.09 27.54
N ASP A 229 -1.71 11.96 26.53
CA ASP A 229 -2.81 12.25 25.61
C ASP A 229 -2.28 12.11 24.19
N CYS A 230 -2.99 11.37 23.33
CA CYS A 230 -2.79 11.48 21.89
C CYS A 230 -3.79 12.48 21.33
N THR A 231 -3.29 13.43 20.55
CA THR A 231 -4.10 14.49 19.96
C THR A 231 -4.21 14.22 18.46
N PHE A 232 -5.44 14.09 17.99
CA PHE A 232 -5.75 13.95 16.58
C PHE A 232 -6.30 15.27 16.09
N THR A 233 -5.72 15.78 15.01
CA THR A 233 -6.27 16.94 14.30
C THR A 233 -6.88 16.41 13.03
N VAL A 234 -8.21 16.42 12.99
CA VAL A 234 -8.98 15.91 11.87
C VAL A 234 -9.51 17.10 11.09
N GLY A 235 -9.26 17.15 9.79
CA GLY A 235 -9.84 18.15 8.90
C GLY A 235 -10.75 17.48 7.89
N ALA A 236 -11.95 17.99 7.69
CA ALA A 236 -12.77 17.53 6.57
C ALA A 236 -12.08 17.86 5.24
N VAL A 237 -12.13 16.95 4.27
CA VAL A 237 -11.79 17.24 2.87
C VAL A 237 -13.11 17.56 2.19
N THR A 238 -13.59 18.79 2.33
CA THR A 238 -14.69 19.26 1.50
C THR A 238 -14.11 19.60 0.13
N GLY A 239 -14.26 18.68 -0.83
CA GLY A 239 -13.60 18.69 -2.14
C GLY A 239 -13.98 19.83 -3.10
N SER A 240 -14.34 21.02 -2.62
CA SER A 240 -14.72 22.13 -3.49
C SER A 240 -14.36 23.54 -3.02
N ASP A 241 -13.80 23.75 -1.82
CA ASP A 241 -13.45 25.10 -1.35
C ASP A 241 -12.00 25.20 -0.85
N ASP A 242 -11.35 26.33 -1.17
CA ASP A 242 -9.93 26.65 -0.92
C ASP A 242 -9.53 26.67 0.58
N GLN A 243 -10.46 26.38 1.51
CA GLN A 243 -10.15 26.26 2.92
C GLN A 243 -10.87 25.06 3.56
N PRO A 244 -10.18 24.24 4.36
CA PRO A 244 -10.84 23.22 5.16
C PRO A 244 -11.74 23.89 6.21
N ASP A 245 -13.06 23.80 6.00
CA ASP A 245 -14.09 24.53 6.75
C ASP A 245 -14.19 24.17 8.24
N SER A 246 -13.59 23.06 8.68
CA SER A 246 -13.58 22.67 10.08
C SER A 246 -12.42 21.74 10.42
N THR A 247 -11.58 22.17 11.36
CA THR A 247 -10.65 21.28 12.08
C THR A 247 -11.29 20.86 13.40
N SER A 248 -11.62 19.58 13.54
CA SER A 248 -11.97 19.00 14.83
C SER A 248 -10.70 18.44 15.50
N VAL A 249 -10.57 18.65 16.80
CA VAL A 249 -9.46 18.08 17.59
C VAL A 249 -10.03 16.98 18.45
N LEU A 250 -9.81 15.73 18.04
CA LEU A 250 -10.18 14.57 18.83
C LEU A 250 -9.04 14.28 19.82
N LYS A 251 -9.34 14.35 21.11
CA LYS A 251 -8.41 13.93 22.17
C LYS A 251 -8.82 12.55 22.65
N LEU A 252 -7.96 11.57 22.43
CA LEU A 252 -8.18 10.26 23.02
C LEU A 252 -7.49 10.23 24.38
N PRO A 253 -8.25 9.97 25.47
CA PRO A 253 -7.61 9.72 26.76
C PRO A 253 -6.77 8.45 26.63
N HIS A 254 -5.44 8.57 26.69
CA HIS A 254 -4.61 7.38 26.77
C HIS A 254 -4.63 6.86 28.20
N ASN A 255 -5.46 5.83 28.42
CA ASN A 255 -5.35 4.96 29.59
C ASN A 255 -4.15 4.00 29.52
N PHE A 256 -3.23 4.21 28.57
CA PHE A 256 -2.10 3.35 28.35
C PHE A 256 -0.94 3.67 29.29
N SER A 257 -0.31 2.62 29.78
CA SER A 257 0.97 2.71 30.50
C SER A 257 2.01 3.48 29.67
N TYR A 258 2.90 4.22 30.34
CA TYR A 258 3.99 5.02 29.76
C TYR A 258 4.93 4.29 28.78
N LYS A 259 4.78 2.98 28.62
CA LYS A 259 5.60 2.13 27.74
C LYS A 259 5.01 1.93 26.34
N ARG A 260 3.85 2.52 26.04
CA ARG A 260 3.16 2.29 24.77
C ARG A 260 3.47 3.39 23.76
N GLU A 261 3.97 3.01 22.61
CA GLU A 261 4.24 3.90 21.49
C GLU A 261 3.22 3.63 20.38
N ILE A 262 2.57 4.69 19.86
CA ILE A 262 1.82 4.59 18.62
C ILE A 262 2.83 4.51 17.50
N ILE A 263 2.78 3.43 16.72
CA ILE A 263 3.70 3.18 15.61
C ILE A 263 3.13 3.71 14.29
N VAL A 264 1.82 3.49 14.04
CA VAL A 264 1.17 3.94 12.81
C VAL A 264 -0.31 4.27 13.03
N SER A 265 -0.87 5.13 12.18
CA SER A 265 -2.28 5.51 12.17
C SER A 265 -2.81 5.46 10.74
N VAL A 266 -3.83 4.66 10.48
CA VAL A 266 -4.28 4.42 9.10
C VAL A 266 -5.77 4.43 9.00
N ALA A 267 -6.28 4.99 7.90
CA ALA A 267 -7.69 5.05 7.68
C ALA A 267 -8.16 4.08 6.58
N TYR A 268 -9.32 3.46 6.82
CA TYR A 268 -9.98 2.57 5.88
C TYR A 268 -11.49 2.77 5.98
N LYS A 269 -12.15 3.05 4.84
CA LYS A 269 -13.59 3.37 4.76
C LYS A 269 -14.05 4.43 5.79
N GLY A 270 -13.22 5.45 6.01
CA GLY A 270 -13.56 6.49 7.00
C GLY A 270 -13.26 6.12 8.45
N HIS A 271 -12.91 4.86 8.78
CA HIS A 271 -12.47 4.46 10.12
C HIS A 271 -10.96 4.64 10.27
N LEU A 272 -10.48 4.88 11.49
CA LEU A 272 -9.06 5.02 11.80
C LEU A 272 -8.60 3.86 12.69
N TYR A 273 -7.42 3.31 12.40
CA TYR A 273 -6.81 2.19 13.10
C TYR A 273 -5.42 2.62 13.59
N HIS A 274 -5.22 2.60 14.90
CA HIS A 274 -3.93 2.85 15.52
C HIS A 274 -3.27 1.56 15.92
N LEU A 275 -2.01 1.44 15.55
CA LEU A 275 -1.19 0.34 15.95
C LEU A 275 -0.31 0.82 17.10
N ILE A 276 -0.46 0.16 18.24
CA ILE A 276 0.13 0.56 19.52
C ILE A 276 1.01 -0.59 19.98
N GLU A 277 2.32 -0.39 20.00
CA GLU A 277 3.26 -1.37 20.56
C GLU A 277 3.52 -1.06 22.04
N ASP A 278 3.48 -2.09 22.88
CA ASP A 278 3.81 -1.98 24.31
C ASP A 278 5.12 -2.70 24.69
N GLY A 279 5.95 -2.94 23.68
CA GLY A 279 7.23 -3.66 23.75
C GLY A 279 7.08 -5.19 23.71
N HIS A 280 5.89 -5.72 23.98
CA HIS A 280 5.60 -7.16 24.00
C HIS A 280 4.50 -7.56 23.02
N SER A 281 3.53 -6.69 22.79
CA SER A 281 2.40 -6.92 21.91
C SER A 281 2.15 -5.71 21.03
N VAL A 282 1.44 -5.92 19.92
CA VAL A 282 0.85 -4.82 19.16
C VAL A 282 -0.65 -4.88 19.30
N GLN A 283 -1.23 -3.78 19.76
CA GLN A 283 -2.66 -3.59 19.87
C GLN A 283 -3.14 -2.73 18.71
N ILE A 284 -4.33 -3.05 18.21
CA ILE A 284 -5.00 -2.28 17.17
C ILE A 284 -6.18 -1.58 17.82
N GLN A 285 -6.08 -0.27 17.99
CA GLN A 285 -7.19 0.55 18.46
C GLN A 285 -7.96 1.08 17.25
N HIS A 286 -9.26 0.80 17.22
CA HIS A 286 -10.18 1.25 16.19
C HIS A 286 -10.94 2.49 16.65
N ILE A 287 -11.05 3.46 15.75
CA ILE A 287 -11.85 4.67 15.92
C ILE A 287 -12.88 4.70 14.79
N ALA A 288 -14.14 4.80 15.20
CA ALA A 288 -15.29 4.87 14.32
C ALA A 288 -15.23 6.11 13.40
N ARG A 289 -15.72 5.97 12.16
CA ARG A 289 -15.87 7.08 11.21
C ARG A 289 -16.70 8.21 11.81
N ASN A 290 -17.79 7.88 12.48
CA ASN A 290 -18.67 8.87 13.11
C ASN A 290 -17.95 9.65 14.22
N SER A 291 -17.04 9.02 14.97
CA SER A 291 -16.21 9.70 15.98
C SER A 291 -15.22 10.67 15.34
N LEU A 292 -14.64 10.33 14.19
CA LEU A 292 -13.75 11.24 13.46
C LEU A 292 -14.51 12.46 12.91
N LEU A 293 -15.70 12.23 12.34
CA LEU A 293 -16.53 13.29 11.76
C LEU A 293 -17.12 14.23 12.82
N SER A 294 -17.61 13.69 13.94
CA SER A 294 -18.18 14.48 15.03
C SER A 294 -17.13 15.17 15.90
N GLY A 295 -15.91 14.62 15.95
CA GLY A 295 -14.89 15.01 16.94
C GLY A 295 -15.19 14.53 18.36
N GLU A 296 -16.28 13.79 18.57
CA GLU A 296 -16.65 13.17 19.84
C GLU A 296 -16.14 11.72 19.87
N CYS A 297 -15.32 11.37 20.87
CA CYS A 297 -14.86 9.99 21.02
C CYS A 297 -15.97 9.13 21.65
N GLU A 298 -16.79 8.50 20.83
CA GLU A 298 -17.53 7.32 21.26
C GLU A 298 -16.56 6.13 21.40
N GLN A 299 -16.87 5.21 22.32
CA GLN A 299 -15.97 4.18 22.85
C GLN A 299 -15.18 3.46 21.74
N ALA A 300 -13.86 3.65 21.72
CA ALA A 300 -12.96 3.00 20.75
C ALA A 300 -12.93 1.48 20.99
N GLY A 301 -13.13 0.70 19.91
CA GLY A 301 -12.88 -0.74 19.95
C GLY A 301 -11.38 -1.01 20.14
N LEU A 302 -11.00 -1.84 21.10
CA LEU A 302 -9.61 -2.27 21.27
C LEU A 302 -9.48 -3.73 20.85
N TYR A 303 -8.72 -3.96 19.79
CA TYR A 303 -8.33 -5.29 19.36
C TYR A 303 -6.91 -5.56 19.85
N SER A 304 -6.69 -6.69 20.50
CA SER A 304 -5.34 -7.14 20.88
C SER A 304 -4.98 -8.32 19.99
N SER A 305 -3.81 -8.25 19.35
CA SER A 305 -3.22 -9.39 18.66
C SER A 305 -1.86 -9.67 19.28
N ASP A 306 -1.57 -10.94 19.51
CA ASP A 306 -0.24 -11.36 19.98
C ASP A 306 0.69 -11.33 18.76
N VAL A 307 1.34 -10.18 18.53
CA VAL A 307 2.04 -9.97 17.24
C VAL A 307 3.43 -10.59 17.19
N LEU A 308 4.05 -11.02 18.30
CA LEU A 308 5.39 -11.61 18.25
C LEU A 308 5.63 -12.67 19.35
N PRO A 309 6.41 -13.73 19.08
CA PRO A 309 7.19 -14.36 20.14
C PRO A 309 8.20 -13.33 20.66
N ALA A 310 8.33 -13.19 21.98
CA ALA A 310 9.21 -12.22 22.62
C ALA A 310 10.66 -12.33 22.10
N VAL A 311 11.02 -11.50 21.11
CA VAL A 311 12.43 -11.22 20.81
C VAL A 311 12.91 -10.31 21.93
N VAL A 312 14.04 -10.68 22.54
CA VAL A 312 14.60 -9.99 23.71
C VAL A 312 14.70 -8.49 23.42
N TYR A 313 13.94 -7.71 24.17
CA TYR A 313 13.81 -6.26 24.02
C TYR A 313 15.15 -5.58 24.32
N ASP A 314 15.73 -4.90 23.33
CA ASP A 314 16.75 -3.88 23.58
C ASP A 314 16.07 -2.50 23.66
N PRO A 315 16.03 -1.85 24.85
CA PRO A 315 15.40 -0.55 25.05
C PRO A 315 16.09 0.62 24.34
N PHE A 316 17.15 0.39 23.55
CA PHE A 316 17.92 1.47 22.91
C PHE A 316 17.76 1.56 21.39
N PHE A 317 17.12 0.58 20.73
CA PHE A 317 16.97 0.56 19.26
C PHE A 317 15.52 0.77 18.83
N TYR A 318 15.11 2.03 18.71
CA TYR A 318 13.78 2.45 18.25
C TYR A 318 13.79 2.70 16.75
N SER A 319 13.40 1.70 15.96
CA SER A 319 12.83 1.93 14.62
C SER A 319 11.90 0.78 14.30
N SER A 320 10.76 0.75 14.97
CA SER A 320 9.61 -0.02 14.49
C SER A 320 9.00 0.78 13.34
N PHE A 321 9.04 0.25 12.12
CA PHE A 321 8.32 0.82 11.00
C PHE A 321 7.04 0.03 10.77
N CYS A 322 5.94 0.72 10.44
CA CYS A 322 4.71 0.04 10.10
C CYS A 322 4.08 0.67 8.87
N MET A 323 3.69 -0.19 7.94
CA MET A 323 2.95 0.17 6.74
C MET A 323 1.64 -0.59 6.74
N ILE A 324 0.58 0.05 6.28
CA ILE A 324 -0.72 -0.61 6.10
C ILE A 324 -1.14 -0.41 4.66
N PRO A 325 -1.58 -1.48 3.99
CA PRO A 325 -2.06 -1.35 2.62
C PRO A 325 -3.33 -0.52 2.54
N SER A 326 -3.50 0.18 1.42
CA SER A 326 -4.75 0.83 1.04
C SER A 326 -5.92 -0.14 0.86
N THR A 327 -5.63 -1.44 0.71
CA THR A 327 -6.60 -2.45 0.32
C THR A 327 -6.59 -3.65 1.28
N PRO A 328 -6.99 -3.47 2.55
CA PRO A 328 -7.04 -4.57 3.52
C PRO A 328 -8.01 -5.71 3.13
N GLN A 329 -8.89 -5.45 2.14
CA GLN A 329 -9.71 -6.48 1.50
C GLN A 329 -8.92 -7.67 0.94
N TYR A 330 -7.62 -7.51 0.68
CA TYR A 330 -6.76 -8.58 0.21
C TYR A 330 -6.26 -9.49 1.33
N GLY A 331 -6.51 -9.15 2.60
CA GLY A 331 -6.20 -10.05 3.71
C GLY A 331 -5.05 -9.59 4.59
N VAL A 332 -4.42 -8.44 4.30
CA VAL A 332 -3.37 -7.84 5.13
C VAL A 332 -3.86 -6.52 5.70
N GLY A 333 -3.87 -6.41 7.02
CA GLY A 333 -4.23 -5.19 7.74
C GLY A 333 -3.04 -4.34 8.17
N ALA A 334 -1.83 -4.90 8.22
CA ALA A 334 -0.60 -4.16 8.50
C ALA A 334 0.65 -5.00 8.22
N MET A 335 1.79 -4.34 8.05
CA MET A 335 3.12 -4.93 8.11
C MET A 335 3.96 -4.17 9.13
N PHE A 336 4.67 -4.89 9.99
CA PHE A 336 5.67 -4.37 10.91
C PHE A 336 7.06 -4.75 10.44
N ALA A 337 8.01 -3.87 10.65
CA ALA A 337 9.42 -4.21 10.66
C ALA A 337 10.02 -3.78 11.99
N ARG A 338 10.65 -4.72 12.67
CA ARG A 338 11.39 -4.50 13.91
C ARG A 338 12.85 -4.79 13.66
N ARG A 339 13.69 -3.78 13.82
CA ARG A 339 15.11 -3.86 13.60
C ARG A 339 15.88 -4.20 14.88
N THR A 340 16.87 -5.07 14.75
CA THR A 340 17.96 -5.26 15.72
C THR A 340 19.29 -4.88 15.07
N ASP A 341 20.41 -5.04 15.78
CA ASP A 341 21.74 -4.79 15.22
C ASP A 341 22.07 -5.67 14.01
N THR A 342 21.55 -6.90 13.98
CA THR A 342 21.93 -7.92 13.00
C THR A 342 20.77 -8.44 12.17
N ASP A 343 19.53 -8.21 12.60
CA ASP A 343 18.36 -8.82 12.01
C ASP A 343 17.20 -7.80 11.85
N LEU A 344 16.34 -8.10 10.89
CA LEU A 344 15.10 -7.39 10.63
C LEU A 344 13.95 -8.41 10.72
N ALA A 345 13.10 -8.27 11.73
CA ALA A 345 11.90 -9.08 11.88
C ALA A 345 10.72 -8.38 11.20
N ILE A 346 10.15 -9.02 10.18
CA ILE A 346 9.01 -8.48 9.43
C ILE A 346 7.78 -9.31 9.71
N SER A 347 6.70 -8.64 10.12
CA SER A 347 5.47 -9.29 10.54
C SER A 347 4.29 -8.75 9.76
N PHE A 348 3.54 -9.62 9.07
CA PHE A 348 2.28 -9.26 8.44
C PHE A 348 1.13 -9.57 9.41
N VAL A 349 0.25 -8.60 9.64
CA VAL A 349 -1.00 -8.77 10.39
C VAL A 349 -2.11 -9.02 9.41
N PRO A 350 -2.71 -10.22 9.40
CA PRO A 350 -3.84 -10.46 8.53
C PRO A 350 -5.07 -9.70 9.03
N ALA A 351 -5.86 -9.18 8.09
CA ALA A 351 -7.16 -8.59 8.39
C ALA A 351 -8.21 -9.17 7.45
N THR A 352 -9.42 -9.34 7.94
CA THR A 352 -10.57 -9.74 7.13
C THR A 352 -11.63 -8.67 7.16
N LEU A 353 -12.35 -8.51 6.05
CA LEU A 353 -13.54 -7.67 6.03
C LEU A 353 -14.64 -8.32 6.88
N THR A 354 -15.38 -7.51 7.63
CA THR A 354 -16.65 -7.94 8.20
C THR A 354 -17.70 -7.96 7.10
N ASP A 355 -18.62 -8.93 7.17
CA ASP A 355 -19.83 -8.93 6.32
C ASP A 355 -20.86 -7.87 6.78
N ALA A 356 -20.54 -7.11 7.83
CA ALA A 356 -21.42 -6.08 8.36
C ALA A 356 -21.52 -4.90 7.38
N VAL A 357 -22.73 -4.38 7.22
CA VAL A 357 -22.93 -3.09 6.55
C VAL A 357 -22.19 -2.03 7.37
N ASP A 358 -21.41 -1.20 6.68
CA ASP A 358 -20.72 -0.08 7.29
C ASP A 358 -21.73 0.93 7.82
N ASP A 359 -21.94 0.92 9.14
CA ASP A 359 -22.81 1.82 9.90
C ASP A 359 -22.04 3.05 10.43
N GLY A 360 -20.76 3.18 10.07
CA GLY A 360 -19.85 4.21 10.56
C GLY A 360 -19.42 4.04 12.02
N LEU A 361 -19.91 3.02 12.74
CA LEU A 361 -19.62 2.72 14.14
C LEU A 361 -18.79 1.45 14.30
N SER A 362 -19.23 0.36 13.69
CA SER A 362 -18.63 -0.96 13.73
C SER A 362 -17.38 -1.00 12.84
N SER A 363 -16.33 -1.68 13.30
CA SER A 363 -15.14 -1.85 12.46
C SER A 363 -15.47 -2.67 11.21
N PRO A 364 -15.16 -2.18 9.99
CA PRO A 364 -15.22 -2.98 8.77
C PRO A 364 -14.11 -4.05 8.69
N LEU A 365 -13.18 -4.06 9.65
CA LEU A 365 -12.06 -4.99 9.71
C LEU A 365 -12.07 -5.82 10.99
N THR A 366 -11.69 -7.09 10.88
CA THR A 366 -11.31 -7.91 12.03
C THR A 366 -9.88 -8.42 11.88
N PHE A 367 -9.20 -8.59 13.01
CA PHE A 367 -7.81 -9.02 13.08
C PHE A 367 -7.72 -10.38 13.79
N GLY A 368 -8.47 -11.35 13.29
CA GLY A 368 -8.69 -12.64 13.98
C GLY A 368 -7.56 -13.66 13.82
N ALA A 369 -6.66 -13.47 12.85
CA ALA A 369 -5.55 -14.38 12.60
C ALA A 369 -4.26 -13.89 13.28
N PRO A 370 -3.40 -14.80 13.77
CA PRO A 370 -2.11 -14.42 14.31
C PRO A 370 -1.25 -13.81 13.19
N SER A 371 -0.40 -12.85 13.57
CA SER A 371 0.59 -12.32 12.66
C SER A 371 1.55 -13.41 12.18
N VAL A 372 2.02 -13.27 10.95
CA VAL A 372 3.08 -14.12 10.41
C VAL A 372 4.35 -13.32 10.37
N SER A 373 5.42 -13.86 10.93
CA SER A 373 6.70 -13.16 11.03
C SER A 373 7.81 -13.88 10.28
N LYS A 374 8.74 -13.12 9.71
CA LYS A 374 9.95 -13.58 9.04
C LYS A 374 11.13 -12.78 9.56
N ILE A 375 12.16 -13.46 10.04
CA ILE A 375 13.44 -12.83 10.40
C ILE A 375 14.33 -12.83 9.16
N ILE A 376 14.86 -11.66 8.83
CA ILE A 376 15.82 -11.42 7.76
C ILE A 376 17.15 -11.05 8.40
N GLN A 377 18.22 -11.71 7.98
CA GLN A 377 19.57 -11.39 8.45
C GLN A 377 20.14 -10.22 7.66
N GLY A 378 20.65 -9.24 8.38
CA GLY A 378 21.27 -8.04 7.82
C GLY A 378 20.62 -6.75 8.31
N LYS A 379 21.30 -5.66 8.01
CA LYS A 379 20.89 -4.31 8.33
C LYS A 379 19.99 -3.77 7.22
N GLU A 380 18.80 -3.30 7.59
CA GLU A 380 17.90 -2.60 6.68
C GLU A 380 18.52 -1.28 6.21
N LEU A 381 18.48 -1.05 4.90
CA LEU A 381 18.85 0.23 4.28
C LEU A 381 17.61 1.00 3.79
N SER A 382 16.63 0.30 3.22
CA SER A 382 15.37 0.89 2.75
C SER A 382 14.30 -0.18 2.60
N MET A 383 13.04 0.18 2.76
CA MET A 383 11.90 -0.75 2.70
C MET A 383 10.64 -0.05 2.19
N TRP A 384 9.82 -0.80 1.45
CA TRP A 384 8.51 -0.36 0.96
C TRP A 384 7.50 -1.52 0.96
N LEU A 385 6.24 -1.23 1.29
CA LEU A 385 5.10 -2.13 1.20
C LEU A 385 4.25 -1.70 0.03
N ASP A 386 3.87 -2.66 -0.80
CA ASP A 386 2.97 -2.41 -1.91
C ASP A 386 1.56 -1.98 -1.45
N HIS A 387 0.79 -1.47 -2.39
CA HIS A 387 -0.57 -1.03 -2.13
C HIS A 387 -1.51 -2.18 -1.75
N SER A 388 -1.22 -3.39 -2.25
CA SER A 388 -2.01 -4.58 -1.94
C SER A 388 -1.81 -5.08 -0.50
N GLY A 389 -0.64 -4.82 0.07
CA GLY A 389 -0.19 -5.31 1.37
C GLY A 389 0.42 -6.69 1.32
N PHE A 390 0.46 -7.33 0.15
CA PHE A 390 1.05 -8.65 0.01
C PHE A 390 2.55 -8.60 -0.15
N ASN A 391 3.10 -7.55 -0.75
CA ASN A 391 4.48 -7.56 -1.18
C ASN A 391 5.26 -6.43 -0.53
N ALA A 392 6.50 -6.74 -0.12
CA ALA A 392 7.43 -5.72 0.32
C ALA A 392 8.73 -5.83 -0.47
N ALA A 393 9.31 -4.69 -0.82
CA ALA A 393 10.66 -4.60 -1.34
C ALA A 393 11.58 -4.07 -0.23
N LEU A 394 12.73 -4.71 -0.04
CA LEU A 394 13.71 -4.36 0.97
C LEU A 394 15.11 -4.35 0.39
N VAL A 395 15.89 -3.32 0.72
CA VAL A 395 17.33 -3.31 0.50
C VAL A 395 18.00 -3.63 1.82
N VAL A 396 18.72 -4.76 1.87
CA VAL A 396 19.32 -5.28 3.11
C VAL A 396 20.81 -5.53 2.91
N GLU A 397 21.61 -4.94 3.81
CA GLU A 397 23.04 -5.15 3.94
C GLU A 397 23.32 -6.37 4.81
N SER A 398 23.78 -7.46 4.19
CA SER A 398 24.25 -8.66 4.88
C SER A 398 25.77 -8.61 5.08
N ALA A 399 26.33 -9.60 5.79
CA ALA A 399 27.78 -9.70 5.99
C ALA A 399 28.60 -9.84 4.70
N THR A 400 27.99 -10.26 3.59
CA THR A 400 28.71 -10.55 2.33
C THR A 400 28.27 -9.71 1.14
N ALA A 401 27.07 -9.14 1.17
CA ALA A 401 26.50 -8.39 0.06
C ALA A 401 25.30 -7.56 0.48
N ILE A 402 24.97 -6.56 -0.32
CA ILE A 402 23.70 -5.84 -0.24
C ILE A 402 22.75 -6.42 -1.28
N ASN A 403 21.54 -6.76 -0.83
CA ASN A 403 20.56 -7.48 -1.64
C ASN A 403 19.25 -6.72 -1.69
N LEU A 404 18.61 -6.73 -2.87
CA LEU A 404 17.20 -6.38 -3.00
C LEU A 404 16.36 -7.64 -2.78
N LEU A 405 15.61 -7.66 -1.68
CA LEU A 405 14.71 -8.73 -1.30
C LEU A 405 13.27 -8.36 -1.63
N LEU A 406 12.54 -9.32 -2.17
CA LEU A 406 11.11 -9.29 -2.38
C LEU A 406 10.45 -10.26 -1.39
N LEU A 407 9.63 -9.73 -0.50
CA LEU A 407 8.79 -10.54 0.38
C LEU A 407 7.39 -10.61 -0.17
N ARG A 408 6.74 -11.75 0.04
CA ARG A 408 5.33 -11.91 -0.27
C ARG A 408 4.60 -12.68 0.81
N TYR A 409 3.54 -12.10 1.34
CA TYR A 409 2.59 -12.76 2.21
C TYR A 409 1.56 -13.56 1.38
N HIS A 410 1.31 -14.79 1.81
CA HIS A 410 0.38 -15.72 1.17
C HIS A 410 -0.79 -15.97 2.12
N PRO A 411 -1.92 -15.24 1.99
CA PRO A 411 -3.04 -15.34 2.94
C PRO A 411 -3.60 -16.76 3.04
N ASP A 412 -3.68 -17.48 1.93
CA ASP A 412 -4.24 -18.85 1.88
C ASP A 412 -3.43 -19.86 2.71
N THR A 413 -2.13 -19.64 2.87
CA THR A 413 -1.24 -20.56 3.61
C THR A 413 -0.71 -19.97 4.90
N ASN A 414 -1.02 -18.69 5.17
CA ASN A 414 -0.48 -17.89 6.26
C ASN A 414 1.07 -17.98 6.33
N ARG A 415 1.75 -17.76 5.21
CA ARG A 415 3.21 -17.86 5.08
C ARG A 415 3.79 -16.63 4.40
N ILE A 416 5.07 -16.37 4.65
CA ILE A 416 5.86 -15.36 3.94
C ILE A 416 6.89 -16.08 3.07
N SER A 417 6.86 -15.82 1.76
CA SER A 417 7.98 -16.16 0.88
C SER A 417 8.95 -14.99 0.80
N GLN A 418 10.23 -15.31 0.60
CA GLN A 418 11.31 -14.36 0.46
C GLN A 418 12.10 -14.75 -0.78
N HIS A 419 12.37 -13.75 -1.62
CA HIS A 419 13.09 -13.91 -2.86
C HIS A 419 14.16 -12.83 -2.97
N THR A 420 15.34 -13.18 -3.49
CA THR A 420 16.35 -12.18 -3.85
C THR A 420 16.16 -11.83 -5.32
N LEU A 421 15.96 -10.54 -5.63
CA LEU A 421 15.92 -10.08 -7.00
C LEU A 421 17.33 -9.80 -7.49
N GLU A 422 17.69 -10.32 -8.67
CA GLU A 422 18.99 -10.06 -9.27
C GLU A 422 19.06 -8.59 -9.75
N VAL A 423 19.97 -7.83 -9.14
CA VAL A 423 20.21 -6.43 -9.47
C VAL A 423 21.50 -6.33 -10.29
N PRO A 424 21.50 -5.67 -11.46
CA PRO A 424 22.73 -5.45 -12.22
C PRO A 424 23.78 -4.71 -11.37
N GLY A 425 25.04 -5.13 -11.45
CA GLY A 425 26.14 -4.50 -10.69
C GLY A 425 26.43 -3.04 -11.05
N SER A 426 25.73 -2.46 -12.03
CA SER A 426 25.74 -1.03 -12.34
C SER A 426 24.86 -0.20 -11.41
N ILE A 427 23.97 -0.83 -10.65
CA ILE A 427 23.07 -0.16 -9.70
C ILE A 427 23.70 -0.25 -8.32
N ASP A 428 23.93 0.91 -7.71
CA ASP A 428 24.50 1.00 -6.37
C ASP A 428 23.39 0.84 -5.31
N LEU A 429 23.50 -0.20 -4.49
CA LEU A 429 22.55 -0.49 -3.40
C LEU A 429 23.06 -0.05 -2.03
N ASP A 430 24.25 0.55 -1.91
CA ASP A 430 24.85 0.91 -0.62
C ASP A 430 24.05 1.96 0.15
N ALA A 431 23.33 2.82 -0.57
CA ALA A 431 22.49 3.86 0.00
C ALA A 431 21.39 4.26 -1.00
N PRO A 432 20.34 3.44 -1.20
CA PRO A 432 19.21 3.86 -2.00
C PRO A 432 18.53 5.04 -1.29
N ASN A 433 18.21 6.09 -2.04
CA ASN A 433 17.37 7.18 -1.55
C ASN A 433 15.94 6.68 -1.34
N ALA A 434 15.45 5.86 -2.27
CA ALA A 434 14.09 5.35 -2.25
C ALA A 434 14.00 3.94 -2.87
N VAL A 435 13.06 3.14 -2.37
CA VAL A 435 12.61 1.90 -3.02
C VAL A 435 11.10 1.89 -3.02
N CYS A 436 10.48 1.39 -4.10
CA CYS A 436 9.07 1.05 -4.08
C CYS A 436 8.78 -0.18 -4.94
N VAL A 437 7.72 -0.91 -4.61
CA VAL A 437 7.24 -2.05 -5.39
C VAL A 437 5.84 -1.75 -5.93
N ASP A 438 5.68 -1.91 -7.24
CA ASP A 438 4.38 -2.00 -7.90
C ASP A 438 4.11 -3.47 -8.21
N ASP A 439 3.33 -4.11 -7.35
CA ASP A 439 2.95 -5.50 -7.48
C ASP A 439 1.96 -5.73 -8.62
N THR A 440 1.14 -4.73 -8.96
CA THR A 440 0.20 -4.82 -10.08
C THR A 440 0.93 -4.80 -11.42
N ALA A 441 1.99 -3.99 -11.56
CA ALA A 441 2.83 -3.92 -12.74
C ALA A 441 3.96 -4.95 -12.74
N GLY A 442 4.27 -5.56 -11.60
CA GLY A 442 5.41 -6.44 -11.45
C GLY A 442 6.74 -5.70 -11.61
N ALA A 443 6.87 -4.55 -10.95
CA ALA A 443 8.05 -3.69 -11.04
C ALA A 443 8.56 -3.30 -9.65
N VAL A 444 9.88 -3.11 -9.55
CA VAL A 444 10.52 -2.38 -8.44
C VAL A 444 11.12 -1.12 -9.02
N HIS A 445 10.88 0.02 -8.37
CA HIS A 445 11.58 1.26 -8.66
C HIS A 445 12.56 1.56 -7.54
N LEU A 446 13.76 2.01 -7.90
CA LEU A 446 14.82 2.39 -6.99
C LEU A 446 15.33 3.77 -7.39
N VAL A 447 15.55 4.66 -6.43
CA VAL A 447 16.32 5.88 -6.64
C VAL A 447 17.64 5.72 -5.91
N ASP A 448 18.76 5.77 -6.64
CA ASP A 448 20.08 5.73 -6.02
C ASP A 448 20.50 7.11 -5.49
N LYS A 449 21.63 7.14 -4.76
CA LYS A 449 22.19 8.38 -4.20
C LYS A 449 22.62 9.41 -5.25
N GLN A 450 22.73 9.02 -6.52
CA GLN A 450 23.03 9.92 -7.63
C GLN A 450 21.76 10.51 -8.27
N GLY A 451 20.57 10.18 -7.73
CA GLY A 451 19.30 10.63 -8.28
C GLY A 451 18.93 9.90 -9.57
N VAL A 452 19.40 8.67 -9.79
CA VAL A 452 18.98 7.87 -10.94
C VAL A 452 17.81 6.98 -10.54
N LEU A 453 16.68 7.12 -11.25
CA LEU A 453 15.54 6.23 -11.15
C LEU A 453 15.79 4.97 -11.97
N TRP A 454 15.91 3.83 -11.32
CA TRP A 454 16.00 2.52 -11.92
C TRP A 454 14.63 1.82 -11.86
N THR A 455 14.17 1.26 -12.98
CA THR A 455 12.96 0.45 -13.02
C THR A 455 13.29 -0.99 -13.41
N LEU A 456 13.05 -1.91 -12.48
CA LEU A 456 13.31 -3.34 -12.58
C LEU A 456 11.99 -4.07 -12.77
N ARG A 457 11.64 -4.40 -14.03
CA ARG A 457 10.41 -5.14 -14.35
C ARG A 457 10.66 -6.64 -14.32
N TYR A 458 9.84 -7.36 -13.55
CA TYR A 458 9.89 -8.80 -13.39
C TYR A 458 8.64 -9.51 -13.96
N VAL A 459 7.90 -8.85 -14.86
CA VAL A 459 6.75 -9.39 -15.63
C VAL A 459 6.72 -8.92 -17.07
#